data_AF-A0A8T2DE75-F1
#
_entry.id   AF-A0A8T2DE75-F1
#
_cell.length_a   1.000
_cell.length_b   1.000
_cell.length_c   1.000
_cell.angle_alpha   90.00
_cell.angle_beta   90.00
_cell.angle_gamma   90.00
#
_symmetry.space_group_name_H-M   'P 1'
#
loop_
_entity.id
_entity.type
_entity.pdbx_description
1 polymer ?
#
loop_
_entity_poly.entity_id
_entity_poly.type
_entity_poly.pdbx_seq_one_letter_code
_entity_poly.pdbx_strand_id
1 'polypeptide(L)'
;MASRPGVLTEWPWSPLGGFKFLVAPLTIASIHSYVTAEEEEKDLWRLMIMAMMLWRIFTARYGSVLDKPIEFEQVDREQSWDDQIIFNTLFMYLVNNKLPGCSRIPPKPPSCASFLLHAVPVEFLYYWFHRSLHHHFLYSRYHSHHHSSIVTEPITSVVHPFAEHIAYSVLFAIPIVTASLCGILSIVPFVAYVTYIDFMNYMGHYNFEFFPKRLFHHSLSSSSSATPPRTFHSLHHTQFRTNYSLFIPIYDHIYGTTDKCSESLYEKSLEREEESPTSSTSLTSLHSTPSTKCALASRPSHLAPRGLDPHGTSPTSCGPSLSSSLSSP
;
A
#
# COMPACT_ATOMS: atom_id res chain seq x y z
N MET A 1 11.60 7.47 -10.62
CA MET A 1 11.16 6.75 -11.83
C MET A 1 11.81 5.37 -11.91
N ALA A 2 11.23 4.46 -12.69
CA ALA A 2 11.81 3.15 -12.95
C ALA A 2 13.19 3.26 -13.63
N SER A 3 14.08 2.31 -13.38
CA SER A 3 15.47 2.36 -13.86
C SER A 3 15.60 2.33 -15.40
N ARG A 4 14.62 1.72 -16.09
CA ARG A 4 14.50 1.69 -17.55
C ARG A 4 13.02 1.79 -17.91
N PRO A 5 12.40 2.99 -17.97
CA PRO A 5 10.95 3.14 -18.15
C PRO A 5 10.41 2.33 -19.34
N GLY A 6 9.30 1.63 -19.10
CA GLY A 6 8.55 0.89 -20.11
C GLY A 6 7.45 1.74 -20.76
N VAL A 7 6.64 1.10 -21.60
CA VAL A 7 5.43 1.71 -22.16
C VAL A 7 4.43 1.95 -21.02
N LEU A 8 3.81 3.14 -21.00
CA LEU A 8 2.86 3.56 -19.96
C LEU A 8 3.47 3.58 -18.53
N THR A 9 4.76 3.89 -18.39
CA THR A 9 5.35 4.11 -17.06
C THR A 9 4.84 5.42 -16.42
N GLU A 10 4.76 6.49 -17.21
CA GLU A 10 4.30 7.81 -16.77
C GLU A 10 2.77 7.93 -16.76
N TRP A 11 2.25 8.76 -15.85
CA TRP A 11 0.82 9.07 -15.79
C TRP A 11 0.41 10.00 -16.93
N PRO A 12 -0.79 9.84 -17.51
CA PRO A 12 -1.26 10.70 -18.61
C PRO A 12 -1.32 12.19 -18.26
N TRP A 13 -1.46 12.51 -16.97
CA TRP A 13 -1.53 13.87 -16.44
C TRP A 13 -0.24 14.33 -15.74
N SER A 14 0.87 13.58 -15.81
CA SER A 14 2.18 14.05 -15.34
C SER A 14 2.53 15.46 -15.84
N PRO A 15 2.24 15.86 -17.11
CA PRO A 15 2.52 17.22 -17.58
C PRO A 15 1.78 18.35 -16.84
N LEU A 16 0.72 18.04 -16.10
CA LEU A 16 -0.05 19.04 -15.34
C LEU A 16 0.62 19.42 -14.01
N GLY A 17 1.66 18.68 -13.58
CA GLY A 17 2.37 18.95 -12.33
C GLY A 17 1.43 18.95 -11.13
N GLY A 18 1.48 20.00 -10.31
CA GLY A 18 0.64 20.15 -9.12
C GLY A 18 -0.81 20.60 -9.37
N PHE A 19 -1.21 20.89 -10.62
CA PHE A 19 -2.55 21.39 -10.94
C PHE A 19 -3.57 20.26 -11.16
N LYS A 20 -3.58 19.27 -10.28
CA LYS A 20 -4.40 18.05 -10.43
C LYS A 20 -5.82 18.20 -9.87
N PHE A 21 -6.56 19.23 -10.33
CA PHE A 21 -7.97 19.43 -9.95
C PHE A 21 -8.96 18.61 -10.80
N LEU A 22 -8.48 17.58 -11.51
CA LEU A 22 -9.26 16.80 -12.48
C LEU A 22 -10.50 16.13 -11.88
N VAL A 23 -10.50 15.89 -10.56
CA VAL A 23 -11.61 15.27 -9.84
C VAL A 23 -12.71 16.27 -9.44
N ALA A 24 -12.40 17.57 -9.31
CA ALA A 24 -13.36 18.55 -8.82
C ALA A 24 -14.62 18.71 -9.71
N PRO A 25 -14.51 18.76 -11.05
CA PRO A 25 -15.70 18.79 -11.91
C PRO A 25 -16.57 17.54 -11.76
N LEU A 26 -15.98 16.35 -11.54
CA LEU A 26 -16.72 15.11 -11.31
C LEU A 26 -17.48 15.17 -9.99
N THR A 27 -16.87 15.71 -8.94
CA THR A 27 -17.54 15.94 -7.66
C THR A 27 -18.77 16.83 -7.83
N ILE A 28 -18.59 17.98 -8.49
CA ILE A 28 -19.67 18.95 -8.71
C ILE A 28 -20.78 18.32 -9.56
N ALA A 29 -20.42 17.63 -10.64
CA ALA A 29 -21.37 16.96 -11.52
C ALA A 29 -22.16 15.88 -10.79
N SER A 30 -21.53 15.12 -9.89
CA SER A 30 -22.21 14.08 -9.10
C SER A 30 -23.14 14.64 -8.04
N ILE A 31 -22.75 15.72 -7.35
CA ILE A 31 -23.62 16.44 -6.41
C ILE A 31 -24.82 17.02 -7.18
N HIS A 32 -24.57 17.73 -8.27
CA HIS A 32 -25.62 18.31 -9.09
C HIS A 32 -26.57 17.23 -9.60
N SER A 33 -26.04 16.16 -10.20
CA SER A 33 -26.84 15.03 -10.71
C SER A 33 -27.69 14.38 -9.63
N TYR A 34 -27.21 14.27 -8.39
CA TYR A 34 -27.99 13.67 -7.30
C TYR A 34 -29.08 14.61 -6.78
N VAL A 35 -28.78 15.91 -6.68
CA VAL A 35 -29.71 16.93 -6.17
C VAL A 35 -30.83 17.23 -7.17
N THR A 36 -30.54 17.20 -8.47
CA THR A 36 -31.53 17.52 -9.52
C THR A 36 -32.26 16.30 -10.06
N ALA A 37 -31.83 15.08 -9.75
CA ALA A 37 -32.49 13.86 -10.21
C ALA A 37 -33.78 13.56 -9.44
N GLU A 38 -34.75 12.96 -10.15
CA GLU A 38 -35.92 12.33 -9.53
C GLU A 38 -35.50 11.13 -8.67
N GLU A 39 -36.29 10.78 -7.64
CA GLU A 39 -35.93 9.74 -6.66
C GLU A 39 -35.52 8.40 -7.29
N GLU A 40 -36.15 8.00 -8.40
CA GLU A 40 -35.88 6.74 -9.11
C GLU A 40 -34.56 6.77 -9.93
N GLU A 41 -34.09 7.98 -10.25
CA GLU A 41 -32.87 8.23 -11.03
C GLU A 41 -31.66 8.52 -10.15
N LYS A 42 -31.87 8.81 -8.86
CA LYS A 42 -30.78 9.12 -7.93
C LYS A 42 -29.79 7.97 -7.82
N ASP A 43 -28.55 8.26 -8.19
CA ASP A 43 -27.43 7.34 -8.04
C ASP A 43 -26.54 7.76 -6.87
N LEU A 44 -26.90 7.30 -5.65
CA LEU A 44 -26.09 7.51 -4.45
C LEU A 44 -24.66 6.97 -4.61
N TRP A 45 -24.45 5.99 -5.50
CA TRP A 45 -23.15 5.38 -5.71
C TRP A 45 -22.10 6.39 -6.18
N ARG A 46 -22.48 7.34 -7.05
CA ARG A 46 -21.56 8.39 -7.53
C ARG A 46 -21.04 9.28 -6.40
N LEU A 47 -21.88 9.59 -5.42
CA LEU A 47 -21.48 10.32 -4.22
C LEU A 47 -20.60 9.45 -3.32
N MET A 48 -20.89 8.15 -3.23
CA MET A 48 -20.09 7.21 -2.45
C MET A 48 -18.67 7.06 -2.99
N ILE A 49 -18.47 7.09 -4.31
CA ILE A 49 -17.13 7.11 -4.92
C ILE A 49 -16.34 8.30 -4.36
N MET A 50 -16.95 9.49 -4.28
CA MET A 50 -16.29 10.68 -3.72
C MET A 50 -15.93 10.50 -2.24
N ALA A 51 -16.85 9.97 -1.44
CA ALA A 51 -16.61 9.69 -0.03
C ALA A 51 -15.47 8.68 0.18
N MET A 52 -15.40 7.64 -0.65
CA MET A 52 -14.30 6.66 -0.61
C MET A 52 -12.95 7.26 -1.00
N MET A 53 -12.90 8.19 -1.96
CA MET A 53 -11.64 8.85 -2.32
C MET A 53 -11.13 9.76 -1.20
N LEU A 54 -12.04 10.47 -0.50
CA LEU A 54 -11.70 11.22 0.71
C LEU A 54 -11.22 10.28 1.83
N TRP A 55 -11.87 9.14 2.00
CA TRP A 55 -11.45 8.10 2.94
C TRP A 55 -10.03 7.58 2.65
N ARG A 56 -9.70 7.34 1.38
CA ARG A 56 -8.33 6.98 0.95
C ARG A 56 -7.30 8.07 1.26
N ILE A 57 -7.64 9.33 0.98
CA ILE A 57 -6.76 10.47 1.32
C ILE A 57 -6.51 10.52 2.83
N PHE A 58 -7.55 10.33 3.64
CA PHE A 58 -7.43 10.35 5.09
C PHE A 58 -6.54 9.21 5.59
N THR A 59 -6.83 7.98 5.16
CA THR A 59 -6.13 6.77 5.62
C THR A 59 -4.68 6.70 5.14
N ALA A 60 -4.38 7.11 3.90
CA ALA A 60 -3.02 7.16 3.38
C ALA A 60 -2.11 8.13 4.16
N ARG A 61 -2.68 9.13 4.85
CA ARG A 61 -1.93 10.12 5.64
C ARG A 61 -1.96 9.85 7.14
N TYR A 62 -2.73 8.86 7.58
CA TYR A 62 -2.91 8.56 9.00
C TYR A 62 -1.83 7.57 9.46
N GLY A 63 -1.00 7.95 10.44
CA GLY A 63 -0.22 6.98 11.23
C GLY A 63 1.21 6.67 10.77
N SER A 64 1.90 7.53 10.01
CA SER A 64 3.35 7.37 9.77
C SER A 64 4.16 7.65 11.03
N VAL A 65 4.40 6.63 11.87
CA VAL A 65 5.43 6.66 12.93
C VAL A 65 6.67 5.98 12.37
N LEU A 66 7.59 6.78 11.83
CA LEU A 66 8.81 6.31 11.21
C LEU A 66 9.92 6.20 12.24
N ASP A 67 10.48 5.00 12.39
CA ASP A 67 11.68 4.77 13.20
C ASP A 67 12.97 5.21 12.51
N LYS A 68 12.92 5.32 11.18
CA LYS A 68 14.06 5.67 10.33
C LYS A 68 13.75 6.97 9.58
N PRO A 69 14.74 7.85 9.40
CA PRO A 69 14.57 9.02 8.54
C PRO A 69 14.29 8.57 7.10
N ILE A 70 13.40 9.29 6.41
CA ILE A 70 13.16 9.14 4.98
C ILE A 70 14.10 10.11 4.25
N GLU A 71 14.80 9.60 3.23
CA GLU A 71 15.67 10.41 2.37
C GLU A 71 14.86 11.36 1.49
N PHE A 72 15.40 12.54 1.20
CA PHE A 72 14.71 13.56 0.39
C PHE A 72 14.31 13.03 -0.99
N GLU A 73 15.15 12.21 -1.63
CA GLU A 73 14.82 11.64 -2.93
C GLU A 73 13.64 10.67 -2.86
N GLN A 74 13.40 10.00 -1.71
CA GLN A 74 12.21 9.17 -1.53
C GLN A 74 10.97 10.06 -1.38
N VAL A 75 11.03 11.13 -0.58
CA VAL A 75 9.94 12.09 -0.42
C VAL A 75 9.52 12.66 -1.78
N ASP A 76 10.48 13.06 -2.61
CA ASP A 76 10.21 13.61 -3.94
C ASP A 76 9.54 12.58 -4.87
N ARG A 77 9.94 11.30 -4.77
CA ARG A 77 9.33 10.22 -5.56
C ARG A 77 7.90 9.90 -5.13
N GLU A 78 7.61 10.02 -3.84
CA GLU A 78 6.30 9.69 -3.27
C GLU A 78 5.32 10.86 -3.30
N GLN A 79 5.78 12.08 -3.62
CA GLN A 79 4.94 13.28 -3.66
C GLN A 79 3.74 13.16 -4.62
N SER A 80 3.83 12.32 -5.66
CA SER A 80 2.77 12.13 -6.66
C SER A 80 1.77 11.02 -6.32
N TRP A 81 1.70 10.59 -5.06
CA TRP A 81 0.75 9.56 -4.57
C TRP A 81 -0.72 9.84 -4.90
N ASP A 82 -1.07 11.10 -5.10
CA ASP A 82 -2.41 11.56 -5.47
C ASP A 82 -2.82 11.15 -6.89
N ASP A 83 -1.87 10.73 -7.74
CA ASP A 83 -2.14 10.15 -9.06
C ASP A 83 -3.09 8.95 -8.97
N GLN A 84 -2.89 8.08 -7.97
CA GLN A 84 -3.79 6.95 -7.80
C GLN A 84 -5.21 7.39 -7.46
N ILE A 85 -5.40 8.51 -6.75
CA ILE A 85 -6.73 8.97 -6.34
C ILE A 85 -7.50 9.41 -7.58
N ILE A 86 -6.85 10.16 -8.47
CA ILE A 86 -7.42 10.59 -9.74
C ILE A 86 -7.78 9.37 -10.58
N PHE A 87 -6.85 8.43 -10.72
CA PHE A 87 -7.08 7.20 -11.48
C PHE A 87 -8.24 6.38 -10.94
N ASN A 88 -8.22 6.05 -9.65
CA ASN A 88 -9.25 5.23 -9.03
C ASN A 88 -10.62 5.91 -9.09
N THR A 89 -10.67 7.24 -8.96
CA THR A 89 -11.91 8.00 -9.20
C THR A 89 -12.41 7.76 -10.62
N LEU A 90 -11.59 8.04 -11.63
CA LEU A 90 -11.96 7.88 -13.04
C LEU A 90 -12.35 6.43 -13.37
N PHE A 91 -11.60 5.47 -12.85
CA PHE A 91 -11.87 4.05 -13.02
C PHE A 91 -13.21 3.64 -12.40
N MET A 92 -13.49 4.04 -11.16
CA MET A 92 -14.77 3.75 -10.51
C MET A 92 -15.96 4.42 -11.21
N TYR A 93 -15.80 5.64 -11.72
CA TYR A 93 -16.84 6.29 -12.54
C TYR A 93 -17.06 5.56 -13.86
N LEU A 94 -15.99 5.09 -14.50
CA LEU A 94 -16.09 4.27 -15.72
C LEU A 94 -16.85 2.98 -15.44
N VAL A 95 -16.51 2.28 -14.35
CA VAL A 95 -17.21 1.05 -13.91
C VAL A 95 -18.68 1.35 -13.60
N ASN A 96 -19.00 2.40 -12.85
CA ASN A 96 -20.37 2.82 -12.56
C ASN A 96 -21.20 3.08 -13.84
N ASN A 97 -20.60 3.73 -14.84
CA ASN A 97 -21.30 4.15 -16.05
C ASN A 97 -21.41 3.06 -17.12
N LYS A 98 -20.46 2.13 -17.17
CA LYS A 98 -20.33 1.17 -18.27
C LYS A 98 -20.65 -0.26 -17.86
N LEU A 99 -20.46 -0.64 -16.59
CA LEU A 99 -20.70 -2.00 -16.13
C LEU A 99 -22.16 -2.15 -15.65
N PRO A 100 -22.93 -3.08 -16.22
CA PRO A 100 -24.31 -3.30 -15.80
C PRO A 100 -24.35 -3.78 -14.34
N GLY A 101 -25.22 -3.18 -13.55
CA GLY A 101 -25.36 -3.47 -12.11
C GLY A 101 -24.47 -2.64 -11.19
N CYS A 102 -23.57 -1.79 -11.72
CA CYS A 102 -22.73 -0.88 -10.93
C CYS A 102 -23.28 0.54 -10.78
N SER A 103 -24.44 0.84 -11.38
CA SER A 103 -25.22 2.05 -11.11
C SER A 103 -26.36 1.74 -10.16
N ARG A 104 -26.68 2.63 -9.22
CA ARG A 104 -27.81 2.48 -8.30
C ARG A 104 -27.77 1.14 -7.54
N ILE A 105 -26.60 0.82 -7.00
CA ILE A 105 -26.34 -0.45 -6.32
C ILE A 105 -27.27 -0.58 -5.09
N PRO A 106 -28.06 -1.66 -4.97
CA PRO A 106 -28.99 -1.81 -3.86
C PRO A 106 -28.27 -2.13 -2.55
N PRO A 107 -28.80 -1.68 -1.39
CA PRO A 107 -28.31 -2.07 -0.07
C PRO A 107 -28.86 -3.45 0.32
N LYS A 108 -28.31 -4.51 -0.29
CA LYS A 108 -28.63 -5.91 0.07
C LYS A 108 -27.73 -6.40 1.22
N PRO A 109 -28.14 -7.43 1.98
CA PRO A 109 -27.27 -8.04 2.98
C PRO A 109 -25.92 -8.46 2.38
N PRO A 110 -24.83 -8.38 3.15
CA PRO A 110 -23.50 -8.66 2.64
C PRO A 110 -23.38 -10.12 2.20
N SER A 111 -22.90 -10.32 0.97
CA SER A 111 -22.44 -11.64 0.51
C SER A 111 -20.95 -11.77 0.80
N CYS A 112 -20.55 -12.93 1.33
CA CYS A 112 -19.13 -13.24 1.54
C CYS A 112 -18.40 -13.57 0.22
N ALA A 113 -19.12 -13.64 -0.92
CA ALA A 113 -18.54 -14.03 -2.21
C ALA A 113 -17.34 -13.17 -2.61
N SER A 114 -17.40 -11.84 -2.39
CA SER A 114 -16.29 -10.95 -2.75
C SER A 114 -15.00 -11.26 -1.96
N PHE A 115 -15.14 -11.57 -0.67
CA PHE A 115 -14.00 -11.93 0.18
C PHE A 115 -13.44 -13.32 -0.16
N LEU A 116 -14.30 -14.28 -0.53
CA LEU A 116 -13.85 -15.60 -1.00
C LEU A 116 -13.12 -15.52 -2.35
N LEU A 117 -13.66 -14.72 -3.28
CA LEU A 117 -13.00 -14.42 -4.56
C LEU A 117 -11.68 -13.68 -4.34
N HIS A 118 -11.60 -12.84 -3.32
CA HIS A 118 -10.32 -12.24 -2.96
C HIS A 118 -9.33 -13.29 -2.45
N ALA A 119 -9.69 -13.98 -1.37
CA ALA A 119 -8.80 -14.89 -0.65
C ALA A 119 -8.23 -16.05 -1.49
N VAL A 120 -8.92 -16.44 -2.57
CA VAL A 120 -8.49 -17.56 -3.42
C VAL A 120 -7.95 -17.08 -4.78
N PRO A 121 -8.78 -16.72 -5.78
CA PRO A 121 -8.25 -16.41 -7.12
C PRO A 121 -7.49 -15.10 -7.19
N VAL A 122 -7.89 -14.04 -6.47
CA VAL A 122 -7.15 -12.76 -6.51
C VAL A 122 -5.78 -12.91 -5.87
N GLU A 123 -5.67 -13.54 -4.69
CA GLU A 123 -4.37 -13.78 -4.05
C GLU A 123 -3.46 -14.64 -4.93
N PHE A 124 -3.99 -15.66 -5.61
CA PHE A 124 -3.20 -16.49 -6.53
C PHE A 124 -2.64 -15.68 -7.70
N LEU A 125 -3.51 -14.90 -8.34
CA LEU A 125 -3.13 -14.06 -9.49
C LEU A 125 -2.17 -12.95 -9.06
N TYR A 126 -2.39 -12.36 -7.89
CA TYR A 126 -1.50 -11.37 -7.29
C TYR A 126 -0.10 -11.95 -7.10
N TYR A 127 0.02 -13.10 -6.43
CA TYR A 127 1.30 -13.75 -6.17
C TYR A 127 2.13 -13.93 -7.44
N TRP A 128 1.53 -14.49 -8.49
CA TRP A 128 2.24 -14.73 -9.74
C TRP A 128 2.55 -13.46 -10.51
N PHE A 129 1.62 -12.49 -10.52
CA PHE A 129 1.86 -11.20 -11.15
C PHE A 129 3.01 -10.46 -10.46
N HIS A 130 2.96 -10.35 -9.15
CA HIS A 130 4.00 -9.69 -8.37
C HIS A 130 5.35 -10.40 -8.51
N ARG A 131 5.38 -11.75 -8.41
CA ARG A 131 6.60 -12.52 -8.68
C ARG A 131 7.14 -12.29 -10.10
N SER A 132 6.27 -12.13 -11.09
CA SER A 132 6.69 -11.81 -12.47
C SER A 132 7.28 -10.41 -12.59
N LEU A 133 6.76 -9.44 -11.84
CA LEU A 133 7.29 -8.07 -11.78
C LEU A 133 8.73 -8.05 -11.25
N HIS A 134 9.13 -9.03 -10.45
CA HIS A 134 10.51 -9.21 -9.98
C HIS A 134 11.45 -9.88 -10.99
N HIS A 135 10.95 -10.30 -12.14
CA HIS A 135 11.81 -10.68 -13.25
C HIS A 135 12.52 -9.44 -13.81
N HIS A 136 13.84 -9.54 -14.05
CA HIS A 136 14.71 -8.41 -14.41
C HIS A 136 14.14 -7.43 -15.46
N PHE A 137 13.43 -7.96 -16.46
CA PHE A 137 12.80 -7.15 -17.51
C PHE A 137 11.68 -6.26 -16.99
N LEU A 138 10.74 -6.82 -16.22
CA LEU A 138 9.59 -6.10 -15.67
C LEU A 138 10.01 -5.25 -14.46
N TYR A 139 10.94 -5.76 -13.66
CA TYR A 139 11.46 -5.07 -12.50
C TYR A 139 12.04 -3.71 -12.89
N SER A 140 12.98 -3.71 -13.85
CA SER A 140 13.63 -2.47 -14.29
C SER A 140 12.67 -1.44 -14.89
N ARG A 141 11.52 -1.86 -15.43
CA ARG A 141 10.57 -1.02 -16.18
C ARG A 141 9.39 -0.52 -15.37
N TYR A 142 8.91 -1.34 -14.44
CA TYR A 142 7.65 -1.11 -13.75
C TYR A 142 7.87 -1.15 -12.24
N HIS A 143 8.50 -2.21 -11.72
CA HIS A 143 8.45 -2.42 -10.27
C HIS A 143 9.61 -1.77 -9.47
N SER A 144 10.73 -1.44 -10.11
CA SER A 144 11.89 -0.84 -9.44
C SER A 144 11.59 0.55 -8.88
N HIS A 145 10.58 1.24 -9.41
CA HIS A 145 10.18 2.54 -8.88
C HIS A 145 9.53 2.40 -7.50
N HIS A 146 8.63 1.43 -7.33
CA HIS A 146 8.01 1.10 -6.05
C HIS A 146 9.08 0.68 -5.03
N HIS A 147 9.97 -0.24 -5.43
CA HIS A 147 11.08 -0.72 -4.59
C HIS A 147 12.20 0.28 -4.33
N SER A 148 12.17 1.45 -4.94
CA SER A 148 13.12 2.52 -4.58
C SER A 148 12.80 3.15 -3.23
N SER A 149 11.63 2.85 -2.65
CA SER A 149 11.21 3.30 -1.33
C SER A 149 11.48 2.21 -0.28
N ILE A 150 12.70 2.21 0.26
CA ILE A 150 13.15 1.17 1.20
C ILE A 150 12.55 1.37 2.60
N VAL A 151 12.31 2.62 3.00
CA VAL A 151 11.58 2.93 4.24
C VAL A 151 10.12 3.06 3.87
N THR A 152 9.40 1.94 3.85
CA THR A 152 8.00 1.92 3.42
C THR A 152 7.13 2.75 4.36
N GLU A 153 6.21 3.53 3.81
CA GLU A 153 5.11 4.14 4.55
C GLU A 153 3.78 3.88 3.82
N PRO A 154 2.59 4.19 4.40
CA PRO A 154 1.31 3.92 3.73
C PRO A 154 1.24 4.49 2.31
N ILE A 155 1.90 5.63 2.07
CA ILE A 155 1.99 6.25 0.74
C ILE A 155 2.82 5.40 -0.24
N THR A 156 3.90 4.76 0.18
CA THR A 156 4.70 3.86 -0.66
C THR A 156 3.86 2.77 -1.33
N SER A 157 2.81 2.29 -0.64
CA SER A 157 1.91 1.23 -1.15
C SER A 157 1.10 1.61 -2.40
N VAL A 158 1.07 2.90 -2.75
CA VAL A 158 0.30 3.44 -3.87
C VAL A 158 1.17 4.05 -4.97
N VAL A 159 2.48 4.17 -4.70
CA VAL A 159 3.45 4.76 -5.63
C VAL A 159 3.96 3.69 -6.58
N HIS A 160 3.27 3.57 -7.71
CA HIS A 160 3.58 2.64 -8.79
C HIS A 160 3.54 3.36 -10.14
N PRO A 161 4.28 2.90 -11.16
CA PRO A 161 4.07 3.35 -12.53
C PRO A 161 2.67 3.08 -13.02
N PHE A 162 2.22 3.89 -13.98
CA PHE A 162 0.84 3.89 -14.45
C PHE A 162 0.35 2.51 -14.95
N ALA A 163 1.15 1.82 -15.76
CA ALA A 163 0.83 0.48 -16.27
C ALA A 163 0.65 -0.56 -15.16
N GLU A 164 1.51 -0.51 -14.14
CA GLU A 164 1.45 -1.41 -13.00
C GLU A 164 0.20 -1.12 -12.16
N HIS A 165 -0.13 0.15 -11.97
CA HIS A 165 -1.34 0.55 -11.26
C HIS A 165 -2.63 0.11 -11.98
N ILE A 166 -2.67 0.18 -13.33
CA ILE A 166 -3.78 -0.38 -14.12
C ILE A 166 -3.91 -1.89 -13.86
N ALA A 167 -2.80 -2.63 -13.91
CA ALA A 167 -2.81 -4.07 -13.74
C ALA A 167 -3.36 -4.47 -12.35
N TYR A 168 -2.88 -3.82 -11.28
CA TYR A 168 -3.41 -4.05 -9.93
C TYR A 168 -4.87 -3.63 -9.79
N SER A 169 -5.29 -2.51 -10.41
CA SER A 169 -6.68 -2.06 -10.36
C SER A 169 -7.63 -3.05 -11.03
N VAL A 170 -7.25 -3.61 -12.18
CA VAL A 170 -8.03 -4.67 -12.86
C VAL A 170 -8.07 -5.94 -12.03
N LEU A 171 -6.93 -6.34 -11.47
CA LEU A 171 -6.81 -7.53 -10.62
C LEU A 171 -7.73 -7.44 -9.39
N PHE A 172 -7.66 -6.33 -8.64
CA PHE A 172 -8.48 -6.15 -7.43
C PHE A 172 -9.96 -5.86 -7.74
N ALA A 173 -10.30 -5.47 -8.96
CA ALA A 173 -11.68 -5.31 -9.40
C ALA A 173 -12.41 -6.65 -9.67
N ILE A 174 -11.70 -7.78 -9.77
CA ILE A 174 -12.28 -9.10 -10.08
C ILE A 174 -13.48 -9.44 -9.18
N PRO A 175 -13.43 -9.32 -7.84
CA PRO A 175 -14.57 -9.66 -6.98
C PRO A 175 -15.78 -8.77 -7.21
N ILE A 176 -15.57 -7.47 -7.45
CA ILE A 176 -16.62 -6.48 -7.71
C ILE A 176 -17.29 -6.77 -9.05
N VAL A 177 -16.50 -6.93 -10.11
CA VAL A 177 -17.00 -7.21 -11.46
C VAL A 177 -17.78 -8.52 -11.47
N THR A 178 -17.24 -9.56 -10.83
CA THR A 178 -17.91 -10.87 -10.70
C THR A 178 -19.24 -10.74 -9.95
N ALA A 179 -19.27 -10.03 -8.82
CA ALA A 179 -20.49 -9.79 -8.07
C ALA A 179 -21.54 -9.01 -8.88
N SER A 180 -21.11 -8.05 -9.71
CA SER A 180 -21.99 -7.31 -10.62
C SER A 180 -22.61 -8.22 -11.68
N LEU A 181 -21.78 -9.02 -12.37
CA LEU A 181 -22.23 -9.93 -13.43
C LEU A 181 -23.15 -11.04 -12.89
N CYS A 182 -22.93 -11.48 -11.65
CA CYS A 182 -23.78 -12.45 -10.97
C CYS A 182 -25.05 -11.83 -10.33
N GLY A 183 -25.25 -10.50 -10.39
CA GLY A 183 -26.42 -9.83 -9.81
C GLY A 183 -26.46 -9.79 -8.28
N ILE A 184 -25.35 -10.10 -7.62
CA ILE A 184 -25.21 -10.16 -6.15
C ILE A 184 -24.49 -8.95 -5.56
N LEU A 185 -24.12 -7.97 -6.39
CA LEU A 185 -23.44 -6.75 -5.94
C LEU A 185 -24.34 -5.96 -4.98
N SER A 186 -23.72 -5.48 -3.89
CA SER A 186 -24.35 -4.66 -2.87
C SER A 186 -23.38 -3.60 -2.38
N ILE A 187 -23.92 -2.44 -1.99
CA ILE A 187 -23.12 -1.28 -1.59
C ILE A 187 -22.28 -1.57 -0.34
N VAL A 188 -22.83 -2.32 0.63
CA VAL A 188 -22.16 -2.63 1.89
C VAL A 188 -20.91 -3.50 1.68
N PRO A 189 -21.00 -4.71 1.08
CA PRO A 189 -19.81 -5.53 0.83
C PRO A 189 -18.85 -4.88 -0.18
N PHE A 190 -19.33 -4.02 -1.09
CA PHE A 190 -18.43 -3.24 -1.95
C PHE A 190 -17.54 -2.32 -1.11
N VAL A 191 -18.14 -1.44 -0.31
CA VAL A 191 -17.40 -0.44 0.48
C VAL A 191 -16.49 -1.15 1.48
N ALA A 192 -16.98 -2.21 2.11
CA ALA A 192 -16.18 -3.04 3.01
C ALA A 192 -14.99 -3.68 2.30
N TYR A 193 -15.17 -4.23 1.09
CA TYR A 193 -14.09 -4.85 0.33
C TYR A 193 -13.04 -3.84 -0.13
N VAL A 194 -13.43 -2.70 -0.70
CA VAL A 194 -12.48 -1.65 -1.11
C VAL A 194 -11.73 -1.11 0.10
N THR A 195 -12.43 -0.89 1.21
CA THR A 195 -11.81 -0.45 2.48
C THR A 195 -10.83 -1.49 2.99
N TYR A 196 -11.17 -2.77 2.91
CA TYR A 196 -10.28 -3.87 3.30
C TYR A 196 -9.01 -3.91 2.46
N ILE A 197 -9.11 -3.79 1.13
CA ILE A 197 -7.93 -3.75 0.24
C ILE A 197 -7.02 -2.59 0.58
N ASP A 198 -7.58 -1.38 0.70
CA ASP A 198 -6.78 -0.19 1.01
C ASP A 198 -6.14 -0.31 2.38
N PHE A 199 -6.93 -0.69 3.39
CA PHE A 199 -6.45 -0.86 4.76
C PHE A 199 -5.31 -1.88 4.84
N MET A 200 -5.46 -3.05 4.23
CA MET A 200 -4.45 -4.10 4.28
C MET A 200 -3.21 -3.75 3.44
N ASN A 201 -3.37 -3.07 2.30
CA ASN A 201 -2.24 -2.60 1.49
C ASN A 201 -1.42 -1.53 2.26
N TYR A 202 -2.10 -0.57 2.90
CA TYR A 202 -1.47 0.40 3.79
C TYR A 202 -0.79 -0.32 4.95
N MET A 203 -1.47 -1.26 5.61
CA MET A 203 -0.95 -2.10 6.69
C MET A 203 0.36 -2.78 6.32
N GLY A 204 0.44 -3.40 5.14
CA GLY A 204 1.65 -4.03 4.63
C GLY A 204 2.87 -3.09 4.56
N HIS A 205 2.64 -1.78 4.50
CA HIS A 205 3.66 -0.74 4.37
C HIS A 205 3.82 0.14 5.61
N TYR A 206 3.05 -0.10 6.69
CA TYR A 206 3.24 0.64 7.94
C TYR A 206 4.55 0.26 8.63
N ASN A 207 5.08 1.21 9.38
CA ASN A 207 6.21 1.00 10.30
C ASN A 207 5.77 0.63 11.74
N PHE A 208 4.47 0.47 12.01
CA PHE A 208 3.92 -0.05 13.28
C PHE A 208 3.02 -1.30 13.13
N GLU A 209 3.03 -2.24 14.10
CA GLU A 209 2.42 -3.57 13.98
C GLU A 209 1.13 -3.57 14.79
N PHE A 210 0.00 -3.56 14.11
CA PHE A 210 -1.27 -3.42 14.81
C PHE A 210 -1.78 -4.76 15.37
N PHE A 211 -1.26 -5.89 14.88
CA PHE A 211 -1.88 -7.19 15.11
C PHE A 211 -1.30 -7.96 16.31
N PRO A 212 -2.12 -8.27 17.32
CA PRO A 212 -1.68 -9.06 18.47
C PRO A 212 -1.40 -10.52 18.07
N LYS A 213 -0.38 -11.12 18.70
CA LYS A 213 0.04 -12.53 18.50
C LYS A 213 -1.14 -13.51 18.48
N ARG A 214 -2.17 -13.26 19.30
CA ARG A 214 -3.35 -14.13 19.47
C ARG A 214 -4.14 -14.36 18.18
N LEU A 215 -4.17 -13.40 17.26
CA LEU A 215 -4.89 -13.55 15.98
C LEU A 215 -4.17 -14.51 15.01
N PHE A 216 -2.86 -14.68 15.19
CA PHE A 216 -1.98 -15.46 14.32
C PHE A 216 -1.55 -16.79 14.98
N HIS A 217 -1.86 -16.99 16.27
CA HIS A 217 -1.60 -18.19 17.07
C HIS A 217 -2.81 -19.15 17.18
N HIS A 218 -3.62 -19.30 16.12
CA HIS A 218 -4.65 -20.35 16.12
C HIS A 218 -4.09 -21.69 15.61
N SER A 219 -4.27 -22.72 16.44
CA SER A 219 -3.77 -24.12 16.44
C SER A 219 -3.69 -24.90 15.09
N LEU A 220 -4.18 -24.39 13.95
CA LEU A 220 -4.26 -25.18 12.71
C LEU A 220 -3.13 -24.97 11.69
N SER A 221 -2.21 -24.03 11.88
CA SER A 221 -0.97 -23.96 11.09
C SER A 221 0.12 -23.22 11.84
N SER A 222 1.11 -23.94 12.37
CA SER A 222 2.27 -23.34 13.03
C SER A 222 3.33 -22.80 12.06
N SER A 223 3.02 -22.60 10.77
CA SER A 223 4.07 -22.27 9.81
C SER A 223 3.67 -21.42 8.61
N SER A 224 2.39 -21.37 8.20
CA SER A 224 2.03 -20.81 6.89
C SER A 224 1.09 -19.60 6.85
N SER A 225 0.70 -19.05 8.00
CA SER A 225 -0.21 -17.87 8.03
C SER A 225 0.09 -16.89 9.16
N ALA A 226 1.18 -17.11 9.91
CA ALA A 226 1.39 -16.46 11.21
C ALA A 226 2.17 -15.13 11.14
N THR A 227 2.80 -14.81 10.00
CA THR A 227 3.47 -13.51 9.86
C THR A 227 2.45 -12.47 9.39
N PRO A 228 2.24 -11.38 10.14
CA PRO A 228 1.35 -10.32 9.70
C PRO A 228 1.86 -9.67 8.40
N PRO A 229 0.93 -9.11 7.59
CA PRO A 229 1.24 -8.54 6.27
C PRO A 229 2.39 -7.54 6.27
N ARG A 230 2.55 -6.80 7.36
CA ARG A 230 3.54 -5.74 7.51
C ARG A 230 4.97 -6.27 7.55
N THR A 231 5.30 -7.16 8.49
CA THR A 231 6.66 -7.72 8.58
C THR A 231 7.00 -8.48 7.29
N PHE A 232 6.00 -9.11 6.71
CA PHE A 232 6.13 -9.87 5.47
C PHE A 232 6.53 -8.97 4.28
N HIS A 233 5.77 -7.90 4.03
CA HIS A 233 5.97 -7.03 2.87
C HIS A 233 7.08 -5.99 3.09
N SER A 234 7.28 -5.47 4.31
CA SER A 234 8.43 -4.60 4.61
C SER A 234 9.76 -5.34 4.39
N LEU A 235 9.85 -6.61 4.78
CA LEU A 235 11.03 -7.44 4.51
C LEU A 235 11.23 -7.67 3.00
N HIS A 236 10.15 -7.84 2.25
CA HIS A 236 10.18 -7.95 0.80
C HIS A 236 10.85 -6.73 0.13
N HIS A 237 10.56 -5.51 0.59
CA HIS A 237 11.22 -4.28 0.11
C HIS A 237 12.72 -4.20 0.37
N THR A 238 13.27 -5.08 1.21
CA THR A 238 14.71 -5.15 1.50
C THR A 238 15.42 -6.35 0.88
N GLN A 239 14.73 -7.49 0.73
CA GLN A 239 15.30 -8.73 0.19
C GLN A 239 14.97 -8.96 -1.29
N PHE A 240 13.87 -8.38 -1.79
CA PHE A 240 13.35 -8.41 -3.17
C PHE A 240 12.99 -9.79 -3.75
N ARG A 241 13.52 -10.89 -3.22
CA ARG A 241 13.38 -12.25 -3.78
C ARG A 241 12.58 -13.22 -2.92
N THR A 242 11.99 -12.71 -1.84
CA THR A 242 11.20 -13.46 -0.87
C THR A 242 9.93 -12.68 -0.58
N ASN A 243 8.89 -13.35 -0.06
CA ASN A 243 7.65 -12.73 0.41
C ASN A 243 6.87 -11.96 -0.68
N TYR A 244 6.41 -12.65 -1.72
CA TYR A 244 5.67 -12.04 -2.83
C TYR A 244 4.17 -11.81 -2.57
N SER A 245 3.58 -12.45 -1.58
CA SER A 245 2.17 -12.24 -1.22
C SER A 245 1.99 -10.92 -0.48
N LEU A 246 0.84 -10.26 -0.68
CA LEU A 246 0.52 -8.99 -0.02
C LEU A 246 -0.44 -9.16 1.16
N PHE A 247 -1.52 -9.93 1.01
CA PHE A 247 -2.54 -10.07 2.06
C PHE A 247 -2.42 -11.41 2.79
N ILE A 248 -2.26 -12.49 2.04
CA ILE A 248 -2.27 -13.85 2.59
C ILE A 248 -1.01 -14.61 2.12
N PRO A 249 -0.05 -14.94 3.02
CA PRO A 249 1.25 -15.51 2.64
C PRO A 249 1.21 -16.98 2.20
N ILE A 250 0.02 -17.57 2.00
CA ILE A 250 -0.17 -18.99 1.67
C ILE A 250 0.69 -19.42 0.47
N TYR A 251 0.73 -18.61 -0.60
CA TYR A 251 1.44 -18.98 -1.81
C TYR A 251 2.96 -18.93 -1.65
N ASP A 252 3.50 -18.04 -0.82
CA ASP A 252 4.93 -18.05 -0.50
C ASP A 252 5.33 -19.31 0.26
N HIS A 253 4.49 -19.80 1.16
CA HIS A 253 4.74 -21.05 1.85
C HIS A 253 4.63 -22.25 0.91
N ILE A 254 3.64 -22.27 0.01
CA ILE A 254 3.47 -23.35 -0.98
C ILE A 254 4.66 -23.42 -1.93
N TYR A 255 5.15 -22.27 -2.42
CA TYR A 255 6.22 -22.20 -3.41
C TYR A 255 7.61 -22.00 -2.81
N GLY A 256 7.75 -22.00 -1.48
CA GLY A 256 9.02 -21.89 -0.78
C GLY A 256 9.71 -20.54 -0.94
N THR A 257 8.95 -19.45 -1.09
CA THR A 257 9.48 -18.08 -1.23
C THR A 257 9.36 -17.25 0.05
N THR A 258 8.93 -17.85 1.17
CA THR A 258 8.94 -17.20 2.49
C THR A 258 10.36 -16.97 3.00
N ASP A 259 10.64 -15.75 3.45
CA ASP A 259 11.92 -15.41 4.08
C ASP A 259 12.04 -16.01 5.49
N LYS A 260 13.21 -16.56 5.82
CA LYS A 260 13.49 -17.19 7.12
C LYS A 260 13.50 -16.20 8.29
N CYS A 261 13.81 -14.93 8.03
CA CYS A 261 13.84 -13.89 9.06
C CYS A 261 12.43 -13.36 9.39
N SER A 262 11.40 -13.66 8.57
CA SER A 262 10.03 -13.13 8.73
C SER A 262 9.45 -13.30 10.14
N GLU A 263 9.55 -14.51 10.69
CA GLU A 263 9.04 -14.83 12.03
C GLU A 263 9.84 -14.13 13.12
N SER A 264 11.18 -14.21 13.06
CA SER A 264 12.06 -13.57 14.05
C SER A 264 11.94 -12.04 14.07
N LEU A 265 11.67 -11.42 12.92
CA LEU A 265 11.46 -9.97 12.81
C LEU A 265 10.11 -9.57 13.40
N TYR A 266 9.08 -10.40 13.21
CA TYR A 266 7.78 -10.17 13.82
C TYR A 266 7.87 -10.24 15.35
N GLU A 267 8.53 -11.26 15.90
CA GLU A 267 8.71 -11.39 17.35
C GLU A 267 9.43 -10.18 17.97
N LYS A 268 10.54 -9.74 17.35
CA LYS A 268 11.28 -8.54 17.79
C LYS A 268 10.47 -7.26 17.72
N SER A 269 9.61 -7.12 16.70
CA SER A 269 8.78 -5.92 16.56
C SER A 269 7.80 -5.76 17.72
N LEU A 270 7.29 -6.87 18.24
CA LEU A 270 6.36 -6.89 19.36
C LEU A 270 7.05 -6.65 20.71
N GLU A 271 8.23 -7.22 20.92
CA GLU A 271 9.04 -6.96 22.13
C GLU A 271 9.37 -5.45 22.25
N ARG A 272 9.66 -4.79 21.13
CA ARG A 272 9.95 -3.35 21.11
C ARG A 272 8.74 -2.48 21.47
N GLU A 273 7.52 -2.91 21.12
CA GLU A 273 6.30 -2.21 21.54
C GLU A 273 6.07 -2.38 23.05
N GLU A 274 6.33 -3.56 23.60
CA GLU A 274 6.24 -3.82 25.05
C GLU A 274 7.29 -3.05 25.86
N GLU A 275 8.51 -2.88 25.32
CA GLU A 275 9.58 -2.09 25.93
C GLU A 275 9.37 -0.57 25.82
N SER A 276 8.52 -0.10 24.90
CA SER A 276 8.15 1.32 24.81
C SER A 276 7.21 1.67 25.96
N PRO A 277 7.67 2.33 27.05
CA PRO A 277 6.80 2.66 28.15
C PRO A 277 5.95 3.83 27.68
N THR A 278 4.62 3.68 27.74
CA THR A 278 3.61 4.74 27.82
C THR A 278 4.19 6.17 27.88
N SER A 279 4.38 6.79 26.72
CA SER A 279 4.25 8.25 26.61
C SER A 279 2.81 8.55 26.24
N SER A 280 1.91 8.17 27.15
CA SER A 280 0.64 8.85 27.34
C SER A 280 0.95 10.28 27.77
N THR A 281 1.34 11.12 26.81
CA THR A 281 1.48 12.56 26.96
C THR A 281 0.62 13.23 25.89
N SER A 282 -0.61 13.54 26.30
CA SER A 282 -1.38 14.69 25.81
C SER A 282 -1.87 14.67 24.37
N LEU A 283 -3.15 14.29 24.22
CA LEU A 283 -4.11 14.91 23.31
C LEU A 283 -4.19 16.44 23.55
N THR A 284 -3.15 17.21 23.23
CA THR A 284 -3.20 18.68 23.15
C THR A 284 -1.97 19.23 22.43
N SER A 285 -2.03 19.25 21.10
CA SER A 285 -1.29 20.23 20.28
C SER A 285 -1.90 20.29 18.88
N LEU A 286 -3.19 20.58 18.81
CA LEU A 286 -3.78 21.23 17.64
C LEU A 286 -3.45 22.72 17.77
N HIS A 287 -2.30 23.14 17.23
CA HIS A 287 -2.04 24.47 16.65
C HIS A 287 -0.52 24.72 16.59
N SER A 288 0.07 24.54 15.41
CA SER A 288 1.03 25.52 14.90
C SER A 288 1.17 25.38 13.39
N THR A 289 0.84 26.46 12.71
CA THR A 289 1.07 26.66 11.28
C THR A 289 2.58 26.72 11.01
N PRO A 290 3.08 26.20 9.87
CA PRO A 290 4.49 26.38 9.53
C PRO A 290 4.67 27.79 8.95
N SER A 291 5.28 28.67 9.73
CA SER A 291 5.86 29.90 9.21
C SER A 291 7.29 29.65 8.75
N THR A 292 7.50 29.94 7.48
CA THR A 292 8.74 29.98 6.72
C THR A 292 9.85 30.72 7.48
N LYS A 293 11.04 30.11 7.58
CA LYS A 293 12.32 30.87 7.59
C LYS A 293 13.51 29.95 7.26
N CYS A 294 14.01 30.17 6.05
CA CYS A 294 15.33 29.77 5.56
C CYS A 294 16.39 30.72 6.15
N ALA A 295 17.52 30.22 6.66
CA ALA A 295 18.86 30.85 6.53
C ALA A 295 19.97 30.14 7.34
N LEU A 296 20.97 29.68 6.59
CA LEU A 296 22.43 29.77 6.79
C LEU A 296 23.15 29.18 8.03
N ALA A 297 23.90 28.11 7.74
CA ALA A 297 25.36 27.94 7.90
C ALA A 297 26.10 28.50 9.13
N SER A 298 26.80 27.63 9.88
CA SER A 298 28.26 27.48 9.77
C SER A 298 28.92 26.60 10.87
N ARG A 299 29.88 25.80 10.38
CA ARG A 299 31.12 25.27 10.97
C ARG A 299 31.15 23.99 11.86
N PRO A 300 32.20 23.16 11.68
CA PRO A 300 32.35 21.84 12.30
C PRO A 300 33.28 21.87 13.52
N SER A 301 33.08 20.92 14.45
CA SER A 301 34.06 20.61 15.49
C SER A 301 34.33 19.10 15.54
N HIS A 302 35.59 18.78 15.32
CA HIS A 302 36.23 17.49 15.52
C HIS A 302 36.07 16.99 16.96
N LEU A 303 35.86 15.67 17.14
CA LEU A 303 36.47 14.88 18.21
C LEU A 303 36.52 13.41 17.79
N ALA A 304 37.72 12.84 17.89
CA ALA A 304 38.12 11.49 17.51
C ALA A 304 37.87 10.48 18.68
N PRO A 305 38.09 9.16 18.48
CA PRO A 305 37.33 8.08 19.12
C PRO A 305 37.94 7.55 20.42
N ARG A 306 37.11 6.87 21.23
CA ARG A 306 37.55 5.91 22.27
C ARG A 306 37.16 4.50 21.85
N GLY A 307 38.14 3.58 21.89
CA GLY A 307 37.96 2.15 21.65
C GLY A 307 37.89 1.31 22.94
N LEU A 308 37.94 -0.01 22.72
CA LEU A 308 37.88 -1.19 23.63
C LEU A 308 36.45 -1.72 23.81
N ASP A 309 36.12 -3.02 23.64
CA ASP A 309 36.92 -4.25 23.58
C ASP A 309 36.21 -5.35 22.74
N PRO A 310 36.93 -6.40 22.28
CA PRO A 310 36.40 -7.50 21.47
C PRO A 310 36.09 -8.73 22.35
N HIS A 311 34.85 -9.22 22.38
CA HIS A 311 34.48 -10.64 22.59
C HIS A 311 32.95 -10.74 22.74
N GLY A 312 32.30 -11.51 21.86
CA GLY A 312 30.87 -11.82 22.00
C GLY A 312 30.22 -12.26 20.70
N THR A 313 30.31 -13.57 20.42
CA THR A 313 29.37 -14.40 19.65
C THR A 313 28.50 -13.72 18.60
N SER A 314 28.79 -14.02 17.32
CA SER A 314 27.99 -13.67 16.15
C SER A 314 26.55 -14.24 16.20
N PRO A 315 25.50 -13.41 16.23
CA PRO A 315 24.21 -13.82 15.71
C PRO A 315 24.25 -13.72 14.18
N THR A 316 23.73 -14.72 13.49
CA THR A 316 23.44 -14.65 12.05
C THR A 316 22.67 -13.36 11.77
N SER A 317 23.33 -12.41 11.12
CA SER A 317 22.78 -11.06 10.91
C SER A 317 21.72 -11.10 9.80
N CYS A 318 20.46 -10.92 10.16
CA CYS A 318 19.41 -10.48 9.23
C CYS A 318 19.65 -8.99 8.90
N GLY A 319 20.73 -8.70 8.18
CA GLY A 319 21.04 -7.39 7.61
C GLY A 319 21.11 -7.48 6.07
N PRO A 320 20.94 -6.36 5.34
CA PRO A 320 20.93 -6.39 3.88
C PRO A 320 22.28 -6.88 3.33
N SER A 321 22.25 -8.03 2.63
CA SER A 321 23.42 -8.55 1.94
C SER A 321 23.62 -7.77 0.63
N LEU A 322 24.40 -6.69 0.69
CA LEU A 322 24.91 -6.04 -0.52
C LEU A 322 26.03 -6.90 -1.11
N SER A 323 25.70 -7.83 -2.00
CA SER A 323 26.71 -8.53 -2.80
C SER A 323 27.13 -7.66 -3.98
N SER A 324 28.26 -6.98 -3.86
CA SER A 324 28.96 -6.37 -5.00
C SER A 324 29.74 -7.42 -5.76
N SER A 325 29.29 -7.75 -6.98
CA SER A 325 30.16 -8.38 -7.99
C SER A 325 29.74 -7.94 -9.39
N LEU A 326 30.24 -6.77 -9.79
CA LEU A 326 30.39 -6.40 -11.20
C LEU A 326 31.79 -6.81 -11.61
N SER A 327 31.90 -7.86 -12.42
CA SER A 327 33.08 -8.14 -13.24
C SER A 327 32.61 -8.25 -14.70
N SER A 328 32.93 -7.19 -15.46
CA SER A 328 32.96 -7.14 -16.92
C SER A 328 34.31 -7.70 -17.42
N PRO A 329 34.53 -7.96 -18.73
CA PRO A 329 33.68 -7.66 -19.89
C PRO A 329 33.03 -8.86 -20.59
#